data_AF-A0A932Z5V6-F1
#
_entry.id   AF-A0A932Z5V6-F1
#
_cell.length_a   1.000
_cell.length_b   1.000
_cell.length_c   1.000
_cell.angle_alpha   90.00
_cell.angle_beta   90.00
_cell.angle_gamma   90.00
#
_symmetry.space_group_name_H-M   'P 1'
#
loop_
_entity.id
_entity.type
_entity.pdbx_description
1 polymer ?
#
loop_
_entity_poly.entity_id
_entity_poly.type
_entity_poly.pdbx_seq_one_letter_code
_entity_poly.pdbx_strand_id
1 'polypeptide(L)'
;MGNAGFYTSGTTGQPKGAMLTHRNLLTMVDNFLLDINPAVPGDVLLHAAPITHGSGMSMFHHIARGAANAFPTSRSFDPPPSSPTSSAIG
;
A
#
# COMPACT_ATOMS: atom_id res chain seq x y z
N MET A 1 -4.00 19.55 14.86
CA MET A 1 -3.69 18.78 13.64
C MET A 1 -2.75 17.65 14.03
N GLY A 2 -3.15 16.39 13.88
CA GLY A 2 -2.39 15.22 14.34
C GLY A 2 -1.41 14.71 13.27
N ASN A 3 -0.23 14.28 13.70
CA ASN A 3 0.77 13.62 12.85
C ASN A 3 0.50 12.10 12.80
N ALA A 4 0.85 11.44 11.70
CA ALA A 4 0.70 9.98 11.54
C ALA A 4 2.02 9.27 11.90
N GLY A 5 1.94 8.13 12.59
CA GLY A 5 3.13 7.34 12.97
C GLY A 5 3.18 6.02 12.21
N PHE A 6 4.31 5.73 11.56
CA PHE A 6 4.62 4.43 10.94
C PHE A 6 5.74 3.73 11.70
N TYR A 7 5.59 2.44 11.99
CA TYR A 7 6.64 1.65 12.62
C TYR A 7 7.29 0.71 11.60
N THR A 8 8.62 0.68 11.62
CA THR A 8 9.42 -0.28 10.86
C THR A 8 10.05 -1.28 11.83
N SER A 9 10.21 -2.54 11.41
CA SER A 9 10.66 -3.62 12.29
C SER A 9 12.07 -3.42 12.87
N GLY A 10 12.88 -2.53 12.30
CA GLY A 10 14.21 -2.18 12.79
C GLY A 10 15.16 -3.38 12.84
N THR A 11 16.15 -3.44 11.94
CA THR A 11 17.14 -4.55 11.90
C THR A 11 18.00 -4.68 13.16
N THR A 12 17.94 -3.70 14.07
CA THR A 12 18.64 -3.68 15.37
C THR A 12 17.77 -4.15 16.55
N GLY A 13 16.59 -4.72 16.29
CA GLY A 13 15.68 -5.27 17.32
C GLY A 13 14.83 -4.22 18.07
N GLN A 14 15.01 -2.93 17.78
CA GLN A 14 14.21 -1.85 18.34
C GLN A 14 13.34 -1.22 17.23
N PRO A 15 12.00 -1.28 17.32
CA PRO A 15 11.11 -0.64 16.36
C PRO A 15 11.38 0.86 16.30
N LYS A 16 11.64 1.37 15.10
CA LYS A 16 11.79 2.82 14.87
C LYS A 16 10.48 3.35 14.30
N GLY A 17 9.86 4.27 15.05
CA GLY A 17 8.69 5.03 14.60
C GLY A 17 9.12 6.21 13.74
N ALA A 18 8.70 6.23 12.47
CA ALA A 18 8.78 7.40 11.61
C ALA A 18 7.56 8.29 11.86
N MET A 19 7.79 9.50 12.35
CA MET A 19 6.77 10.53 12.49
C MET A 19 6.56 11.22 11.14
N LEU A 20 5.38 11.04 10.55
CA LEU A 20 4.97 11.71 9.32
C LEU A 20 4.06 12.89 9.65
N THR A 21 4.42 14.06 9.13
CA THR A 21 3.55 15.23 9.17
C THR A 21 2.50 15.16 8.06
N HIS A 22 1.42 15.92 8.21
CA HIS A 22 0.40 16.03 7.15
C HIS A 22 1.01 16.49 5.81
N ARG A 23 2.00 17.39 5.84
CA ARG A 23 2.72 17.82 4.64
C ARG A 23 3.47 16.66 3.97
N ASN A 24 4.08 15.75 4.74
CA ASN A 24 4.73 14.59 4.15
C ASN A 24 3.74 13.69 3.42
N LEU A 25 2.53 13.52 3.96
CA LEU A 25 1.48 12.72 3.33
C LEU A 25 0.96 13.38 2.05
N LEU A 26 0.74 14.69 2.05
CA LEU A 26 0.32 15.42 0.85
C LEU A 26 1.37 15.34 -0.25
N THR A 27 2.65 15.59 0.07
CA THR A 27 3.74 15.45 -0.89
C THR A 27 3.83 14.03 -1.45
N MET A 28 3.58 13.00 -0.63
CA MET A 28 3.51 11.62 -1.11
C MET A 28 2.35 11.43 -2.09
N VAL A 29 1.14 11.92 -1.76
CA VAL A 29 -0.02 11.85 -2.66
C VAL A 29 0.28 12.52 -4.00
N ASP A 30 0.89 13.71 -3.99
CA ASP A 30 1.25 14.44 -5.20
C ASP A 30 2.20 13.61 -6.08
N ASN A 31 3.26 13.04 -5.51
CA ASN A 31 4.19 12.20 -6.26
C ASN A 31 3.52 10.95 -6.84
N PHE A 32 2.58 10.35 -6.11
CA PHE A 32 1.82 9.21 -6.62
C PHE A 32 0.94 9.57 -7.82
N LEU A 33 0.29 10.73 -7.75
CA LEU A 33 -0.59 11.22 -8.81
C LEU A 33 0.16 11.75 -10.03
N LEU A 34 1.39 12.23 -9.86
CA LEU A 34 2.21 12.73 -10.95
C LEU A 34 2.85 11.60 -11.74
N ASP A 35 3.59 10.70 -11.07
CA ASP A 35 4.55 9.85 -11.80
C ASP A 35 4.57 8.36 -11.37
N ILE A 36 4.05 8.00 -10.20
CA ILE A 36 4.20 6.62 -9.69
C ILE A 36 3.02 5.74 -10.09
N ASN A 37 1.81 6.13 -9.72
CA ASN A 37 0.60 5.37 -10.00
C ASN A 37 -0.63 6.29 -9.92
N PRO A 38 -0.87 7.09 -10.98
CA PRO A 38 -1.97 8.04 -10.99
C PRO A 38 -3.32 7.34 -10.95
N ALA A 39 -4.03 7.42 -9.83
CA ALA A 39 -5.39 6.90 -9.75
C ALA A 39 -6.33 7.67 -10.69
N VAL A 40 -7.14 6.95 -11.45
CA VAL A 40 -8.18 7.49 -12.33
C VAL A 40 -9.58 7.10 -11.85
N PRO A 41 -10.63 7.83 -12.27
CA PRO A 41 -12.00 7.47 -11.92
C PRO A 41 -12.32 6.02 -12.34
N GLY A 42 -12.83 5.23 -11.39
CA GLY A 42 -13.14 3.81 -11.60
C GLY A 42 -12.08 2.84 -11.08
N ASP A 43 -10.88 3.33 -10.71
CA ASP A 43 -9.85 2.47 -10.14
C ASP A 43 -10.22 1.94 -8.75
N VAL A 44 -9.71 0.74 -8.46
CA VAL A 44 -9.84 0.08 -7.16
C VAL A 44 -8.46 -0.37 -6.68
N LEU A 45 -7.99 0.16 -5.55
CA LEU A 45 -6.75 -0.31 -4.91
C LEU A 45 -7.04 -1.48 -3.98
N LEU A 46 -6.42 -2.64 -4.24
CA LEU A 46 -6.49 -3.79 -3.35
C LEU A 46 -5.37 -3.75 -2.30
N HIS A 47 -5.74 -3.72 -1.02
CA HIS A 47 -4.81 -3.77 0.11
C HIS A 47 -4.44 -5.21 0.49
N ALA A 48 -3.62 -5.86 -0.34
CA ALA A 48 -3.18 -7.24 -0.08
C ALA A 48 -2.18 -7.37 1.10
N ALA A 49 -1.59 -6.25 1.54
CA ALA A 49 -0.67 -6.17 2.68
C ALA A 49 -1.27 -5.32 3.82
N PRO A 50 -0.78 -5.48 5.07
CA PRO A 50 -1.29 -4.73 6.22
C PRO A 50 -1.22 -3.20 6.06
N ILE A 51 -2.35 -2.53 6.32
CA ILE A 51 -2.53 -1.06 6.19
C ILE A 51 -1.60 -0.27 7.12
N THR A 52 -1.16 -0.88 8.22
CA THR A 52 -0.24 -0.24 9.17
C THR A 52 1.15 0.03 8.58
N HIS A 53 1.44 -0.46 7.37
CA HIS A 53 2.70 -0.30 6.65
C HIS A 53 2.43 0.30 5.25
N GLY A 54 3.30 0.02 4.27
CA GLY A 54 3.29 0.66 2.95
C GLY A 54 1.95 0.68 2.22
N SER A 55 1.07 -0.32 2.40
CA SER A 55 -0.23 -0.31 1.71
C SER A 55 -1.15 0.82 2.19
N GLY A 56 -1.10 1.19 3.47
CA GLY A 56 -1.88 2.31 4.00
C GLY A 56 -1.44 3.66 3.44
N MET A 57 -0.18 3.80 3.03
CA MET A 57 0.30 5.01 2.36
C MET A 57 -0.32 5.15 0.97
N SER A 58 -0.38 4.07 0.18
CA SER A 58 -0.98 4.08 -1.17
C SER A 58 -2.49 4.35 -1.18
N MET A 59 -3.19 4.20 -0.06
CA MET A 59 -4.62 4.50 0.04
C MET A 59 -4.94 5.97 -0.27
N PHE A 60 -4.08 6.90 0.14
CA PHE A 60 -4.38 8.32 0.14
C PHE A 60 -4.56 8.91 -1.26
N HIS A 61 -3.81 8.44 -2.26
CA HIS A 61 -3.95 8.94 -3.63
C HIS A 61 -5.24 8.45 -4.32
N HIS A 62 -5.75 7.27 -3.95
CA HIS A 62 -7.08 6.81 -4.40
C HIS A 62 -8.18 7.66 -3.77
N ILE A 63 -8.10 7.94 -2.46
CA ILE A 63 -9.06 8.81 -1.78
C ILE A 63 -9.07 10.21 -2.41
N ALA A 64 -7.89 10.79 -2.69
CA ALA A 64 -7.76 12.11 -3.30
C ALA A 64 -8.44 12.22 -4.69
N ARG A 65 -8.62 11.10 -5.39
CA ARG A 65 -9.27 11.03 -6.71
C ARG A 65 -10.69 10.45 -6.67
N GLY A 66 -11.22 10.16 -5.48
CA GLY A 66 -12.53 9.52 -5.30
C GLY A 66 -12.57 8.05 -5.77
N ALA A 67 -11.41 7.42 -5.92
CA ALA A 67 -11.28 6.02 -6.32
C ALA A 67 -11.44 5.08 -5.11
N ALA A 68 -11.82 3.83 -5.38
CA ALA A 68 -12.16 2.89 -4.32
C ALA A 68 -10.92 2.21 -3.72
N ASN A 69 -11.06 1.77 -2.48
CA ASN A 69 -10.08 0.94 -1.77
C ASN A 69 -10.77 -0.35 -1.32
N ALA A 70 -10.21 -1.50 -1.69
CA ALA A 70 -10.73 -2.82 -1.35
C ALA A 70 -9.80 -3.53 -0.35
N PHE A 71 -10.39 -4.24 0.59
CA PHE A 71 -9.67 -5.02 1.60
C PHE A 71 -10.03 -6.50 1.44
N PRO A 72 -9.04 -7.40 1.42
CA PRO A 72 -9.33 -8.82 1.44
C PRO A 72 -10.04 -9.19 2.75
N THR A 73 -11.02 -10.08 2.66
CA THR A 73 -11.67 -10.68 3.82
C THR A 73 -10.77 -11.70 4.51
N SER A 74 -9.83 -12.29 3.76
CA SER A 74 -8.81 -13.21 4.29
C SER A 74 -7.67 -12.43 4.96
N ARG A 75 -7.13 -12.99 6.05
CA ARG A 75 -5.99 -12.41 6.79
C ARG A 75 -4.63 -12.67 6.12
N SER A 76 -4.61 -13.54 5.12
CA SER A 76 -3.42 -14.06 4.47
C SER A 76 -3.69 -14.17 2.97
N PHE A 77 -2.65 -13.96 2.19
CA PHE A 77 -2.66 -14.33 0.78
C PHE A 77 -2.42 -15.84 0.68
N ASP A 78 -3.31 -16.54 -0.02
CA ASP A 78 -3.17 -17.97 -0.33
C ASP A 78 -3.12 -18.10 -1.86
N PRO A 79 -1.92 -18.26 -2.45
CA PRO A 79 -1.82 -18.41 -3.90
C PRO A 79 -2.45 -19.76 -4.31
N PRO A 80 -3.15 -19.81 -5.45
CA PRO A 80 -3.60 -21.09 -5.98
C PRO A 80 -2.40 -22.03 -6.16
N PRO A 81 -2.57 -23.35 -5.95
CA PRO A 81 -1.49 -24.31 -6.15
C PRO A 81 -0.93 -24.13 -7.56
N SER A 82 0.40 -24.07 -7.69
CA SER A 82 1.06 -23.90 -8.98
C SER A 82 0.54 -24.97 -9.95
N SER A 83 -0.15 -24.56 -11.01
CA SER A 83 -0.54 -25.47 -12.09
C SER A 83 0.72 -26.14 -12.65
N PRO A 84 0.72 -27.46 -12.95
CA PRO A 84 1.90 -28.20 -13.39
C PRO A 84 2.48 -27.78 -14.76
N THR A 85 2.01 -26.70 -15.37
CA THR A 85 2.35 -26.28 -16.73
C THR A 85 3.71 -25.59 -16.90
N SER A 86 4.48 -25.32 -15.83
CA SER A 86 5.79 -24.64 -15.98
C SER A 86 6.96 -25.54 -16.41
N SER A 87 6.78 -26.87 -16.46
CA SER A 87 7.86 -27.81 -16.85
C SER A 87 7.86 -28.24 -18.32
N ALA A 88 7.11 -27.58 -19.20
CA ALA A 88 6.95 -28.00 -20.60
C ALA A 88 7.53 -27.04 -21.65
N ILE A 89 8.35 -26.07 -21.25
CA ILE A 89 9.09 -25.20 -22.19
C ILE A 89 10.56 -25.23 -21.79
N GLY A 90 11.23 -26.32 -22.18
CA GLY A 90 12.68 -26.43 -22.27
C GLY A 90 13.08 -26.33 -23.73
#